data_AF-A0A7I8KYN1-F1
#
_entry.id   AF-A0A7I8KYN1-F1
#
_cell.length_a   1.000
_cell.length_b   1.000
_cell.length_c   1.000
_cell.angle_alpha   90.00
_cell.angle_beta   90.00
_cell.angle_gamma   90.00
#
_symmetry.space_group_name_H-M   'P 1'
#
loop_
_entity.id
_entity.type
_entity.pdbx_description
1 polymer ?
#
loop_
_entity_poly.entity_id
_entity_poly.type
_entity_poly.pdbx_seq_one_letter_code
_entity_poly.pdbx_strand_id
1 'polypeptide(L)'
;MRRTEDRSCFDRSRLPDRHEASLVPGHGKRRLKGGAAPIPRPKRRKTRGDGHRSRPWVFSSRDFSSCKKRFVIVSYNILGVENASRHPDLYQLVDPKNLEWDRRKRRIRKELRRYDPSILCFQEVDRFDDLASLLNKDGYVGVYQVRTGDASDGCAMFWKEEQFNLLHEENIQFQEFGLRNNVSQICVFKVIDTHKSTKPARSQCDRTLLVGNIHVLFNPNRGDVKLGQMRLFLEKAHEISEQWGNAPVVVAGDLNSMPQVEPRNIFPPP
;
A
#
# COMPACT_ATOMS: atom_id res chain seq x y z
N MET A 1 40.15 19.50 -25.94
CA MET A 1 41.06 20.55 -25.42
C MET A 1 40.29 21.33 -24.36
N ARG A 2 40.74 21.32 -23.10
CA ARG A 2 40.23 22.04 -21.90
C ARG A 2 38.86 21.58 -21.38
N ARG A 3 38.61 21.45 -20.07
CA ARG A 3 39.41 21.64 -18.86
C ARG A 3 38.70 20.90 -17.71
N THR A 4 39.45 20.12 -16.94
CA THR A 4 39.10 19.64 -15.61
C THR A 4 39.73 20.57 -14.58
N GLU A 5 38.96 21.03 -13.60
CA GLU A 5 39.42 21.62 -12.33
C GLU A 5 38.60 20.87 -11.24
N ASP A 6 39.19 20.02 -10.41
CA ASP A 6 40.08 20.30 -9.27
C ASP A 6 39.31 20.83 -8.05
N ARG A 7 39.30 20.05 -6.96
CA ARG A 7 39.67 20.50 -5.59
C ARG A 7 39.32 19.46 -4.52
N SER A 8 40.36 19.18 -3.74
CA SER A 8 40.38 18.41 -2.51
C SER A 8 40.32 19.33 -1.27
N CYS A 9 40.00 18.69 -0.14
CA CYS A 9 40.48 18.97 1.22
C CYS A 9 39.79 20.05 2.10
N PHE A 10 39.01 19.56 3.08
CA PHE A 10 38.73 20.05 4.45
C PHE A 10 38.26 18.79 5.22
N ASP A 11 38.47 18.49 6.50
CA ASP A 11 39.23 19.05 7.62
C ASP A 11 39.09 18.07 8.82
N ARG A 12 40.05 18.12 9.74
CA ARG A 12 39.97 17.88 11.20
C ARG A 12 39.33 16.63 11.82
N SER A 13 40.23 15.84 12.44
CA SER A 13 40.33 15.56 13.88
C SER A 13 39.13 14.98 14.66
N ARG A 14 39.36 13.84 15.37
CA ARG A 14 39.26 13.74 16.85
C ARG A 14 39.72 12.36 17.38
N LEU A 15 40.60 12.44 18.37
CA LEU A 15 41.07 11.45 19.38
C LEU A 15 39.96 11.19 20.46
N PRO A 16 40.21 10.40 21.54
CA PRO A 16 40.67 9.01 21.63
C PRO A 16 39.86 8.16 22.65
N ASP A 17 40.24 6.88 22.75
CA ASP A 17 39.86 5.87 23.75
C ASP A 17 40.12 6.25 25.23
N ARG A 18 39.32 5.67 26.14
CA ARG A 18 39.76 5.28 27.49
C ARG A 18 39.03 4.03 27.99
N HIS A 19 39.82 2.98 28.23
CA HIS A 19 39.56 1.91 29.19
C HIS A 19 39.98 2.35 30.59
N GLU A 20 39.22 1.98 31.64
CA GLU A 20 39.77 1.36 32.85
C GLU A 20 38.65 0.83 33.78
N ALA A 21 38.92 -0.32 34.40
CA ALA A 21 38.10 -1.00 35.40
C ALA A 21 38.98 -1.31 36.61
N SER A 22 38.41 -1.27 37.84
CA SER A 22 38.86 -1.90 39.10
C SER A 22 37.97 -1.39 40.26
N LEU A 23 37.05 -2.19 40.86
CA LEU A 23 37.19 -3.06 42.06
C LEU A 23 37.72 -2.35 43.33
N VAL A 24 36.95 -2.32 44.45
CA VAL A 24 37.11 -3.09 45.73
C VAL A 24 35.90 -2.84 46.70
N PRO A 25 35.72 -3.54 47.85
CA PRO A 25 34.39 -3.98 48.33
C PRO A 25 34.02 -3.51 49.76
N GLY A 26 32.85 -3.91 50.26
CA GLY A 26 32.74 -4.32 51.67
C GLY A 26 31.58 -3.79 52.52
N HIS A 27 31.00 -4.77 53.23
CA HIS A 27 30.45 -4.72 54.59
C HIS A 27 29.00 -4.25 54.80
N GLY A 28 28.17 -5.21 55.17
CA GLY A 28 26.81 -5.01 55.68
C GLY A 28 26.75 -4.74 57.18
N LYS A 29 25.57 -4.27 57.61
CA LYS A 29 25.06 -4.40 58.99
C LYS A 29 23.56 -4.71 58.94
N ARG A 30 23.18 -5.70 59.74
CA ARG A 30 21.80 -6.14 60.04
C ARG A 30 21.17 -5.23 61.11
N ARG A 31 19.85 -5.44 61.29
CA ARG A 31 18.93 -5.11 62.43
C ARG A 31 18.21 -3.74 62.27
N LEU A 32 16.89 -3.59 62.42
CA LEU A 32 15.90 -4.18 63.34
C LEU A 32 14.49 -4.32 62.71
N LYS A 33 13.67 -5.19 63.33
CA LYS A 33 12.26 -5.50 63.05
C LYS A 33 11.31 -4.35 63.44
N GLY A 34 10.23 -4.18 62.67
CA GLY A 34 9.01 -3.52 63.15
C GLY A 34 8.03 -3.16 62.02
N GLY A 35 6.78 -3.63 62.11
CA GLY A 35 5.62 -2.94 61.53
C GLY A 35 4.96 -3.54 60.29
N ALA A 36 3.79 -4.14 60.51
CA ALA A 36 2.62 -4.28 59.62
C ALA A 36 2.78 -4.91 58.22
N ALA A 37 2.03 -5.99 57.99
CA ALA A 37 1.83 -6.56 56.65
C ALA A 37 1.12 -5.54 55.73
N PRO A 38 1.64 -5.26 54.52
CA PRO A 38 0.98 -4.36 53.59
C PRO A 38 -0.21 -5.04 52.92
N ILE A 39 -1.37 -4.38 53.00
CA ILE A 39 -2.60 -4.70 52.27
C ILE A 39 -2.27 -4.84 50.77
N PRO A 40 -2.73 -5.89 50.06
CA PRO A 40 -2.43 -6.03 48.64
C PRO A 40 -3.13 -4.90 47.87
N ARG A 41 -2.34 -3.95 47.36
CA ARG A 41 -2.84 -2.99 46.36
C ARG A 41 -3.21 -3.78 45.11
N PRO A 42 -4.38 -3.54 44.50
CA PRO A 42 -4.75 -4.23 43.26
C PRO A 42 -3.67 -3.91 42.22
N LYS A 43 -3.04 -4.96 41.68
CA LYS A 43 -2.11 -4.82 40.56
C LYS A 43 -2.88 -4.16 39.42
N ARG A 44 -2.68 -2.86 39.24
CA ARG A 44 -3.03 -2.17 37.98
C ARG A 44 -2.31 -2.97 36.89
N ARG A 45 -3.07 -3.79 36.15
CA ARG A 45 -2.63 -4.28 34.83
C ARG A 45 -2.32 -3.02 34.05
N LYS A 46 -1.04 -2.67 33.95
CA LYS A 46 -0.56 -1.88 32.82
C LYS A 46 -0.80 -2.78 31.63
N THR A 47 -1.99 -2.70 31.05
CA THR A 47 -2.14 -2.98 29.64
C THR A 47 -1.15 -2.05 28.97
N ARG A 48 0.02 -2.58 28.63
CA ARG A 48 0.84 -2.02 27.57
C ARG A 48 -0.02 -2.17 26.32
N GLY A 49 -0.95 -1.24 26.14
CA GLY A 49 -1.61 -1.05 24.86
C GLY A 49 -0.49 -0.75 23.91
N ASP A 50 -0.22 -1.69 23.00
CA ASP A 50 0.61 -1.44 21.84
C ASP A 50 0.05 -0.17 21.20
N GLY A 51 0.83 0.92 21.24
CA GLY A 51 0.36 2.29 21.01
C GLY A 51 -0.05 2.59 19.57
N HIS A 52 -0.25 1.57 18.75
CA HIS A 52 -0.70 1.71 17.38
C HIS A 52 -2.23 1.71 17.35
N ARG A 53 -2.82 2.91 17.43
CA ARG A 53 -4.25 3.07 17.14
C ARG A 53 -4.51 2.58 15.71
N SER A 54 -5.33 1.56 15.55
CA SER A 54 -5.81 1.13 14.23
C SER A 54 -6.64 2.25 13.59
N ARG A 55 -6.57 2.38 12.26
CA ARG A 55 -7.45 3.29 11.53
C ARG A 55 -8.90 2.83 11.72
N PRO A 56 -9.82 3.70 12.19
CA PRO A 56 -11.21 3.31 12.40
C PRO A 56 -11.92 3.10 11.05
N TRP A 57 -12.79 2.10 10.99
CA TRP A 57 -13.72 1.95 9.86
C TRP A 57 -14.81 3.02 9.93
N VAL A 58 -15.09 3.64 8.78
CA VAL A 58 -16.23 4.54 8.61
C VAL A 58 -17.26 3.82 7.74
N PHE A 59 -18.49 3.75 8.22
CA PHE A 59 -19.59 3.07 7.53
C PHE A 59 -20.43 4.08 6.76
N SER A 60 -20.85 3.72 5.55
CA SER A 60 -21.84 4.49 4.81
C SER A 60 -23.18 4.46 5.53
N SER A 61 -23.96 5.54 5.43
CA SER A 61 -25.34 5.60 5.93
C SER A 61 -26.33 4.77 5.09
N ARG A 62 -25.90 4.27 3.93
CA ARG A 62 -26.74 3.43 3.05
C ARG A 62 -26.90 2.02 3.63
N ASP A 63 -28.11 1.48 3.50
CA ASP A 63 -28.38 0.09 3.87
C ASP A 63 -27.90 -0.87 2.77
N PHE A 64 -27.03 -1.80 3.17
CA PHE A 64 -26.50 -2.87 2.34
C PHE A 64 -26.81 -4.26 2.93
N SER A 65 -27.80 -4.35 3.82
CA SER A 65 -28.22 -5.60 4.47
C SER A 65 -28.64 -6.69 3.47
N SER A 66 -29.16 -6.28 2.31
CA SER A 66 -29.54 -7.17 1.20
C SER A 66 -28.35 -7.72 0.40
N CYS A 67 -27.15 -7.13 0.54
CA CYS A 67 -25.95 -7.57 -0.16
C CYS A 67 -25.39 -8.86 0.47
N LYS A 68 -25.66 -9.98 -0.18
CA LYS A 68 -25.25 -11.32 0.29
C LYS A 68 -23.75 -11.58 0.22
N LYS A 69 -23.02 -10.84 -0.61
CA LYS A 69 -21.57 -10.94 -0.76
C LYS A 69 -20.93 -9.58 -0.58
N ARG A 70 -19.82 -9.57 0.16
CA ARG A 70 -19.01 -8.39 0.46
C ARG A 70 -17.56 -8.75 0.22
N PHE A 71 -16.81 -7.81 -0.33
CA PHE A 71 -15.38 -7.93 -0.56
C PHE A 71 -14.72 -6.60 -0.18
N VAL A 72 -13.43 -6.68 0.13
CA VAL A 72 -12.61 -5.51 0.49
C VAL A 72 -11.58 -5.28 -0.60
N ILE A 73 -11.53 -4.07 -1.15
CA ILE A 73 -10.53 -3.68 -2.14
C ILE A 73 -9.60 -2.66 -1.50
N VAL A 74 -8.29 -2.87 -1.66
CA VAL A 74 -7.26 -1.95 -1.16
C VAL A 74 -6.46 -1.44 -2.35
N SER A 75 -6.36 -0.12 -2.47
CA SER A 75 -5.40 0.55 -3.34
C SER A 75 -4.27 1.10 -2.49
N TYR A 76 -3.02 0.78 -2.83
CA TYR A 76 -1.88 1.18 -2.01
C TYR A 76 -0.58 1.35 -2.82
N ASN A 77 -0.08 2.58 -2.90
CA ASN A 77 1.27 2.84 -3.38
C ASN A 77 2.26 2.42 -2.27
N ILE A 78 3.12 1.43 -2.57
CA ILE A 78 3.98 0.79 -1.57
C ILE A 78 5.39 1.37 -1.47
N LEU A 79 5.68 2.43 -2.24
CA LEU A 79 6.99 3.07 -2.39
C LEU A 79 8.06 2.08 -2.89
N GLY A 80 8.47 2.22 -4.15
CA GLY A 80 9.45 1.32 -4.78
C GLY A 80 10.78 1.35 -4.05
N VAL A 81 11.46 0.20 -3.91
CA VAL A 81 12.78 0.11 -3.27
C VAL A 81 13.81 0.97 -4.00
N GLU A 82 13.85 0.85 -5.32
CA GLU A 82 14.74 1.60 -6.19
C GLU A 82 14.41 3.09 -6.13
N ASN A 83 13.12 3.45 -6.18
CA ASN A 83 12.66 4.83 -6.10
C ASN A 83 13.08 5.50 -4.78
N ALA A 84 12.89 4.80 -3.65
CA ALA A 84 13.32 5.28 -2.35
C ALA A 84 14.85 5.43 -2.24
N SER A 85 15.60 4.50 -2.84
CA SER A 85 17.07 4.50 -2.81
C SER A 85 17.68 5.61 -3.68
N ARG A 86 17.02 5.98 -4.78
CA ARG A 86 17.45 7.07 -5.68
C ARG A 86 17.14 8.48 -5.13
N HIS A 87 16.22 8.59 -4.17
CA HIS A 87 15.78 9.87 -3.61
C HIS A 87 15.89 9.91 -2.07
N PRO A 88 17.09 9.68 -1.50
CA PRO A 88 17.27 9.68 -0.04
C PRO A 88 16.99 11.04 0.59
N ASP A 89 17.11 12.12 -0.19
CA ASP A 89 16.81 13.49 0.20
C ASP A 89 15.35 13.69 0.62
N LEU A 90 14.41 12.91 0.06
CA LEU A 90 13.00 12.93 0.44
C LEU A 90 12.73 12.26 1.80
N TYR A 91 13.67 11.47 2.31
CA TYR A 91 13.48 10.61 3.48
C TYR A 91 14.52 10.85 4.58
N GLN A 92 15.19 12.01 4.62
CA GLN A 92 16.26 12.33 5.57
C GLN A 92 15.86 12.20 7.05
N LEU A 93 14.57 12.42 7.37
CA LEU A 93 14.03 12.31 8.72
C LEU A 93 13.57 10.89 9.09
N VAL A 94 13.67 9.94 8.16
CA VAL A 94 13.28 8.55 8.36
C VAL A 94 14.51 7.73 8.74
N ASP A 95 14.47 7.04 9.89
CA ASP A 95 15.51 6.07 10.25
C ASP A 95 15.69 5.07 9.09
N PRO A 96 16.90 4.90 8.52
CA PRO A 96 17.17 4.04 7.37
C PRO A 96 16.65 2.61 7.54
N LYS A 97 16.63 2.09 8.78
CA LYS A 97 16.06 0.77 9.07
C LYS A 97 14.60 0.67 8.66
N ASN A 98 13.83 1.76 8.70
CA ASN A 98 12.43 1.81 8.25
C ASN A 98 12.28 1.81 6.73
N LEU A 99 13.33 2.16 5.97
CA LEU A 99 13.34 2.12 4.50
C LEU A 99 13.79 0.76 3.95
N GLU A 100 14.48 -0.05 4.76
CA GLU A 100 14.89 -1.41 4.40
C GLU A 100 13.71 -2.26 3.92
N TRP A 101 13.85 -2.83 2.72
CA TRP A 101 12.77 -3.57 2.05
C TRP A 101 12.23 -4.72 2.90
N ASP A 102 13.10 -5.53 3.51
CA ASP A 102 12.69 -6.65 4.34
C ASP A 102 11.81 -6.24 5.52
N ARG A 103 12.09 -5.07 6.12
CA ARG A 103 11.25 -4.52 7.18
C ARG A 103 9.96 -3.95 6.61
N ARG A 104 10.02 -3.22 5.50
CA ARG A 104 8.83 -2.63 4.84
C ARG A 104 7.85 -3.70 4.39
N LYS A 105 8.29 -4.73 3.66
CA LYS A 105 7.40 -5.81 3.17
C LYS A 105 6.69 -6.55 4.32
N ARG A 106 7.38 -6.79 5.44
CA ARG A 106 6.76 -7.35 6.67
C ARG A 106 5.73 -6.42 7.28
N ARG A 107 5.98 -5.10 7.29
CA ARG A 107 5.04 -4.09 7.81
C ARG A 107 3.83 -3.92 6.89
N ILE A 108 4.03 -3.89 5.57
CA ILE A 108 2.97 -3.87 4.56
C ILE A 108 2.06 -5.07 4.78
N ARG A 109 2.59 -6.31 4.81
CA ARG A 109 1.76 -7.50 5.10
C ARG A 109 1.02 -7.41 6.44
N LYS A 110 1.68 -6.95 7.50
CA LYS A 110 1.03 -6.77 8.82
C LYS A 110 -0.14 -5.79 8.76
N GLU A 111 0.00 -4.72 7.99
CA GLU A 111 -1.06 -3.73 7.76
C GLU A 111 -2.21 -4.35 6.96
N LEU A 112 -1.92 -5.03 5.84
CA LEU A 112 -2.94 -5.66 4.99
C LEU A 112 -3.78 -6.70 5.72
N ARG A 113 -3.17 -7.51 6.59
CA ARG A 113 -3.88 -8.50 7.42
C ARG A 113 -4.91 -7.88 8.37
N ARG A 114 -4.86 -6.57 8.64
CA ARG A 114 -5.90 -5.88 9.43
C ARG A 114 -7.18 -5.65 8.62
N TYR A 115 -7.05 -5.50 7.31
CA TYR A 115 -8.18 -5.27 6.40
C TYR A 115 -8.71 -6.58 5.79
N ASP A 116 -7.84 -7.59 5.71
CA ASP A 116 -8.10 -8.87 5.03
C ASP A 116 -8.69 -8.70 3.61
N PRO A 117 -7.98 -8.00 2.72
CA PRO A 117 -8.51 -7.63 1.42
C PRO A 117 -8.88 -8.83 0.55
N SER A 118 -9.93 -8.67 -0.24
CA SER A 118 -10.30 -9.58 -1.31
C SER A 118 -9.44 -9.34 -2.56
N ILE A 119 -9.18 -8.07 -2.86
CA ILE A 119 -8.34 -7.62 -4.00
C ILE A 119 -7.42 -6.49 -3.52
N LEU A 120 -6.16 -6.56 -3.95
CA LEU A 120 -5.08 -5.61 -3.69
C LEU A 120 -4.64 -4.99 -5.01
N CYS A 121 -4.57 -3.67 -5.07
CA CYS A 121 -4.07 -2.90 -6.21
C CYS A 121 -2.86 -2.08 -5.75
N PHE A 122 -1.65 -2.54 -6.08
CA PHE A 122 -0.40 -1.88 -5.72
C PHE A 122 0.17 -1.03 -6.85
N GLN A 123 0.79 0.08 -6.48
CA GLN A 123 1.60 0.94 -7.33
C GLN A 123 3.03 1.01 -6.75
N GLU A 124 4.00 1.37 -7.58
CA GLU A 124 5.44 1.37 -7.25
C GLU A 124 5.99 0.01 -6.80
N VAL A 125 5.55 -1.07 -7.45
CA VAL A 125 6.05 -2.42 -7.18
C VAL A 125 7.31 -2.67 -7.98
N ASP A 126 8.46 -2.88 -7.33
CA ASP A 126 9.73 -3.23 -7.99
C ASP A 126 10.40 -4.49 -7.39
N ARG A 127 9.67 -5.19 -6.52
CA ARG A 127 10.04 -6.48 -5.89
C ARG A 127 8.83 -7.43 -5.90
N PHE A 128 8.30 -7.68 -7.09
CA PHE A 128 7.08 -8.48 -7.26
C PHE A 128 7.21 -9.89 -6.70
N ASP A 129 8.29 -10.61 -7.00
CA ASP A 129 8.47 -12.01 -6.56
C ASP A 129 8.46 -12.16 -5.03
N ASP A 130 9.11 -11.21 -4.34
CA ASP A 130 9.10 -11.13 -2.88
C ASP A 130 7.67 -10.93 -2.33
N LEU A 131 6.89 -10.05 -2.95
CA LEU A 131 5.49 -9.80 -2.57
C LEU A 131 4.61 -11.00 -2.89
N ALA A 132 4.75 -11.61 -4.07
CA ALA A 132 4.01 -12.78 -4.49
C ALA A 132 4.25 -13.95 -3.54
N SER A 133 5.52 -14.26 -3.23
CA SER A 133 5.88 -15.29 -2.25
C SER A 133 5.33 -14.99 -0.85
N LEU A 134 5.35 -13.72 -0.45
CA LEU A 134 4.88 -13.29 0.86
C LEU A 134 3.35 -13.37 1.00
N LEU A 135 2.61 -12.92 -0.02
CA LEU A 135 1.16 -12.83 -0.05
C LEU A 135 0.51 -14.17 -0.42
N ASN A 136 1.18 -15.05 -1.15
CA ASN A 136 0.70 -16.40 -1.40
C ASN A 136 0.45 -17.19 -0.09
N LYS A 137 1.28 -16.94 0.94
CA LYS A 137 1.08 -17.48 2.30
C LYS A 137 -0.23 -17.01 2.97
N ASP A 138 -0.86 -15.97 2.44
CA ASP A 138 -2.14 -15.42 2.89
C ASP A 138 -3.27 -15.72 1.88
N GLY A 139 -3.05 -16.61 0.90
CA GLY A 139 -4.06 -17.07 -0.07
C GLY A 139 -4.19 -16.22 -1.33
N TYR A 140 -3.24 -15.30 -1.58
CA TYR A 140 -3.28 -14.44 -2.76
C TYR A 140 -2.48 -15.03 -3.92
N VAL A 141 -3.01 -14.80 -5.13
CA VAL A 141 -2.30 -14.90 -6.40
C VAL A 141 -2.33 -13.51 -7.05
N GLY A 142 -1.46 -13.24 -8.03
CA GLY A 142 -1.41 -11.91 -8.62
C GLY A 142 -0.67 -11.81 -9.94
N VAL A 143 -0.89 -10.68 -10.61
CA VAL A 143 -0.32 -10.29 -11.90
C VAL A 143 0.41 -8.97 -11.76
N TYR A 144 1.39 -8.73 -12.63
CA TYR A 144 2.31 -7.60 -12.55
C TYR A 144 2.60 -7.03 -13.92
N GLN A 145 2.50 -5.71 -14.02
CA GLN A 145 2.88 -4.94 -15.18
C GLN A 145 3.98 -3.95 -14.80
N VAL A 146 5.19 -4.19 -15.30
CA VAL A 146 6.32 -3.27 -15.18
C VAL A 146 6.05 -2.02 -16.03
N ARG A 147 6.51 -0.85 -15.57
CA ARG A 147 6.55 0.35 -16.41
C ARG A 147 7.49 0.17 -17.60
N THR A 148 7.30 0.99 -18.62
CA THR A 148 8.22 1.01 -19.76
C THR A 148 9.44 1.89 -19.47
N GLY A 149 10.47 1.81 -20.31
CA GLY A 149 11.73 2.54 -20.14
C GLY A 149 12.57 2.02 -18.97
N ASP A 150 13.40 2.89 -18.39
CA ASP A 150 14.44 2.51 -17.42
C ASP A 150 13.93 2.36 -15.97
N ALA A 151 12.63 2.59 -15.75
CA ALA A 151 12.02 2.43 -14.44
C ALA A 151 11.76 0.94 -14.16
N SER A 152 12.21 0.45 -13.01
CA SER A 152 12.04 -0.95 -12.60
C SER A 152 10.74 -1.21 -11.83
N ASP A 153 9.97 -0.16 -11.53
CA ASP A 153 8.71 -0.26 -10.81
C ASP A 153 7.51 -0.46 -11.74
N GLY A 154 6.38 -0.88 -11.17
CA GLY A 154 5.16 -1.15 -11.91
C GLY A 154 3.91 -1.18 -11.04
N CYS A 155 2.83 -1.68 -11.63
CA CYS A 155 1.58 -1.94 -10.95
C CYS A 155 1.39 -3.45 -10.78
N ALA A 156 0.88 -3.87 -9.62
CA ALA A 156 0.50 -5.26 -9.40
C ALA A 156 -0.93 -5.35 -8.86
N MET A 157 -1.66 -6.37 -9.30
CA MET A 157 -2.93 -6.75 -8.70
C MET A 157 -2.85 -8.15 -8.12
N PHE A 158 -3.29 -8.29 -6.86
CA PHE A 158 -3.42 -9.57 -6.19
C PHE A 158 -4.85 -9.79 -5.74
N TRP A 159 -5.32 -11.03 -5.73
CA TRP A 159 -6.65 -11.39 -5.26
C TRP A 159 -6.63 -12.72 -4.52
N LYS A 160 -7.61 -12.94 -3.64
CA LYS A 160 -7.81 -14.23 -2.99
C LYS A 160 -8.32 -15.25 -4.02
N GLU A 161 -7.53 -16.28 -4.28
CA GLU A 161 -7.84 -17.32 -5.28
C GLU A 161 -9.17 -18.04 -4.95
N GLU A 162 -9.48 -18.23 -3.67
CA GLU A 162 -10.73 -18.85 -3.22
C GLU A 162 -11.98 -18.01 -3.47
N GLN A 163 -11.83 -16.70 -3.75
CA GLN A 163 -12.94 -15.76 -3.90
C GLN A 163 -13.16 -15.33 -5.36
N PHE A 164 -12.11 -15.33 -6.19
CA PHE A 164 -12.16 -14.81 -7.55
C PHE A 164 -11.35 -15.67 -8.53
N ASN A 165 -11.93 -15.90 -9.71
CA ASN A 165 -11.19 -16.38 -10.87
C ASN A 165 -10.90 -15.20 -11.80
N LEU A 166 -9.65 -15.03 -12.20
CA LEU A 166 -9.29 -14.09 -13.26
C LEU A 166 -9.82 -14.61 -14.60
N LEU A 167 -10.63 -13.81 -15.28
CA LEU A 167 -11.20 -14.13 -16.60
C LEU A 167 -10.47 -13.40 -17.73
N HIS A 168 -10.00 -12.19 -17.47
CA HIS A 168 -9.34 -11.34 -18.45
C HIS A 168 -8.37 -10.38 -17.75
N GLU A 169 -7.24 -10.13 -18.39
CA GLU A 169 -6.24 -9.15 -18.01
C GLU A 169 -5.90 -8.31 -19.24
N GLU A 170 -5.99 -6.99 -19.09
CA GLU A 170 -5.58 -6.00 -20.07
C GLU A 170 -4.59 -5.05 -19.43
N ASN A 171 -3.44 -4.84 -20.07
CA ASN A 171 -2.41 -3.93 -19.60
C ASN A 171 -2.24 -2.79 -20.60
N ILE A 172 -2.30 -1.55 -20.12
CA ILE A 172 -2.10 -0.36 -20.96
C ILE A 172 -0.71 0.18 -20.72
N GLN A 173 0.12 0.17 -21.75
CA GLN A 173 1.39 0.88 -21.78
C GLN A 173 1.16 2.26 -22.40
N PHE A 174 1.07 3.29 -21.57
CA PHE A 174 0.73 4.64 -22.03
C PHE A 174 1.73 5.22 -23.05
N GLN A 175 2.94 4.67 -23.11
CA GLN A 175 3.95 5.07 -24.08
C GLN A 175 3.50 4.82 -25.53
N GLU A 176 2.73 3.78 -25.78
CA GLU A 176 2.17 3.45 -27.10
C GLU A 176 1.24 4.55 -27.63
N PHE A 177 0.74 5.40 -26.73
CA PHE A 177 -0.16 6.52 -27.00
C PHE A 177 0.56 7.88 -26.85
N GLY A 178 1.90 7.89 -26.71
CA GLY A 178 2.68 9.10 -26.48
C GLY A 178 2.52 9.71 -25.07
N LEU A 179 1.93 8.96 -24.13
CA LEU A 179 1.57 9.42 -22.78
C LEU A 179 2.57 8.96 -21.70
N ARG A 180 3.87 9.03 -22.00
CA ARG A 180 4.98 8.64 -21.09
C ARG A 180 4.95 7.15 -20.69
N ASN A 181 5.88 6.77 -19.84
CA ASN A 181 6.18 5.38 -19.52
C ASN A 181 5.36 4.82 -18.34
N ASN A 182 4.22 5.43 -18.02
CA ASN A 182 3.33 4.91 -16.99
C ASN A 182 2.59 3.68 -17.53
N VAL A 183 2.01 2.90 -16.62
CA VAL A 183 1.20 1.74 -16.96
C VAL A 183 -0.08 1.69 -16.13
N SER A 184 -1.05 0.92 -16.61
CA SER A 184 -2.22 0.52 -15.84
C SER A 184 -2.61 -0.92 -16.18
N GLN A 185 -3.41 -1.51 -15.31
CA GLN A 185 -3.90 -2.88 -15.42
C GLN A 185 -5.43 -2.84 -15.28
N ILE A 186 -6.13 -3.67 -16.04
CA ILE A 186 -7.56 -3.90 -15.95
C ILE A 186 -7.77 -5.41 -15.88
N CYS A 187 -8.37 -5.89 -14.80
CA CYS A 187 -8.68 -7.30 -14.62
C CYS A 187 -10.18 -7.50 -14.50
N VAL A 188 -10.71 -8.51 -15.18
CA VAL A 188 -12.09 -8.97 -15.01
C VAL A 188 -12.08 -10.25 -14.19
N PHE A 189 -12.83 -10.24 -13.09
CA PHE A 189 -12.93 -11.35 -12.17
C PHE A 189 -14.32 -11.96 -12.16
N LYS A 190 -14.41 -13.29 -12.13
CA LYS A 190 -15.62 -14.02 -11.75
C LYS A 190 -15.65 -14.18 -10.24
N VAL A 191 -16.72 -13.72 -9.59
CA VAL A 191 -16.91 -13.93 -8.15
C VAL A 191 -17.35 -15.37 -7.89
N ILE A 192 -16.56 -16.13 -7.16
CA ILE A 192 -16.87 -17.52 -6.80
C ILE A 192 -18.01 -17.54 -5.79
N ASP A 193 -19.05 -18.35 -6.05
CA ASP A 193 -20.14 -18.59 -5.10
C ASP A 193 -19.95 -19.90 -4.36
N THR A 194 -19.60 -19.80 -3.09
CA THR A 194 -19.46 -20.94 -2.19
C THR A 194 -20.82 -21.48 -1.74
N HIS A 195 -21.90 -20.70 -1.87
CA HIS A 195 -23.25 -21.16 -1.58
C HIS A 195 -23.88 -21.77 -2.84
N LYS A 196 -23.68 -23.09 -3.01
CA LYS A 196 -24.45 -23.89 -3.98
C LYS A 196 -25.94 -23.82 -3.62
N SER A 197 -26.67 -22.93 -4.28
CA SER A 197 -28.14 -22.96 -4.27
C SER A 197 -28.61 -24.22 -4.99
N THR A 198 -29.36 -25.07 -4.30
CA THR A 198 -29.97 -26.31 -4.82
C THR A 198 -31.12 -26.08 -5.81
N LYS A 199 -31.33 -24.84 -6.26
CA LYS A 199 -32.38 -24.49 -7.23
C LYS A 199 -31.83 -24.48 -8.65
N PRO A 200 -32.59 -25.01 -9.64
CA PRO A 200 -32.16 -25.05 -11.03
C PRO A 200 -31.89 -23.63 -11.54
N ALA A 201 -30.76 -23.51 -12.25
CA ALA A 201 -30.14 -22.27 -12.69
C ALA A 201 -31.06 -21.47 -13.64
N ARG A 202 -31.87 -20.57 -13.08
CA ARG A 202 -32.35 -19.41 -13.84
C ARG A 202 -31.14 -18.50 -14.02
N SER A 203 -30.57 -18.52 -15.23
CA SER A 203 -29.53 -17.61 -15.74
C SER A 203 -28.63 -17.08 -14.62
N GLN A 204 -27.72 -17.92 -14.14
CA GLN A 204 -26.62 -17.45 -13.31
C GLN A 204 -25.77 -16.56 -14.21
N CYS A 205 -26.16 -15.29 -14.35
CA CYS A 205 -25.29 -14.26 -14.89
C CYS A 205 -24.01 -14.38 -14.07
N ASP A 206 -22.94 -14.81 -14.73
CA ASP A 206 -21.63 -14.91 -14.12
C ASP A 206 -21.34 -13.55 -13.49
N ARG A 207 -21.34 -13.50 -12.15
CA ARG A 207 -21.15 -12.23 -11.44
C ARG A 207 -19.70 -11.81 -11.68
N THR A 208 -19.53 -10.94 -12.65
CA THR A 208 -18.24 -10.37 -13.01
C THR A 208 -18.02 -9.07 -12.25
N LEU A 209 -16.76 -8.77 -12.00
CA LEU A 209 -16.29 -7.51 -11.43
C LEU A 209 -15.06 -7.10 -12.20
N LEU A 210 -15.05 -5.89 -12.74
CA LEU A 210 -13.88 -5.32 -13.38
C LEU A 210 -13.16 -4.45 -12.34
N VAL A 211 -11.86 -4.67 -12.16
CA VAL A 211 -11.01 -3.85 -11.30
C VAL A 211 -9.87 -3.30 -12.12
N GLY A 212 -9.77 -1.97 -12.14
CA GLY A 212 -8.66 -1.26 -12.76
C GLY A 212 -7.68 -0.75 -11.71
N ASN A 213 -6.39 -0.81 -12.01
CA ASN A 213 -5.29 -0.31 -11.20
C ASN A 213 -4.38 0.60 -12.05
N ILE A 214 -4.21 1.86 -11.64
CA ILE A 214 -3.43 2.84 -12.41
C ILE A 214 -2.41 3.59 -11.53
N HIS A 215 -1.25 3.91 -12.09
CA HIS A 215 -0.30 4.86 -11.52
C HIS A 215 -0.06 6.01 -12.52
N VAL A 216 -0.80 7.10 -12.33
CA VAL A 216 -0.78 8.28 -13.21
C VAL A 216 0.53 9.05 -13.04
N LEU A 217 0.98 9.76 -14.07
CA LEU A 217 2.20 10.57 -14.06
C LEU A 217 2.25 11.52 -12.85
N PHE A 218 3.38 11.55 -12.13
CA PHE A 218 3.54 12.39 -10.94
C PHE A 218 3.64 13.89 -11.28
N ASN A 219 4.34 14.24 -12.37
CA ASN A 219 4.77 15.61 -12.68
C ASN A 219 3.60 16.61 -12.59
N PRO A 220 3.63 17.57 -11.64
CA PRO A 220 2.51 18.48 -11.38
C PRO A 220 2.21 19.41 -12.56
N ASN A 221 3.20 19.69 -13.41
CA ASN A 221 3.07 20.59 -14.55
C ASN A 221 2.55 19.91 -15.83
N ARG A 222 2.20 18.63 -15.75
CA ARG A 222 1.77 17.82 -16.90
C ARG A 222 0.36 17.28 -16.76
N GLY A 223 -0.57 18.14 -16.34
CA GLY A 223 -2.00 17.82 -16.24
C GLY A 223 -2.61 17.32 -17.56
N ASP A 224 -2.08 17.78 -18.70
CA ASP A 224 -2.39 17.29 -20.04
C ASP A 224 -2.17 15.77 -20.18
N VAL A 225 -1.00 15.28 -19.75
CA VAL A 225 -0.66 13.85 -19.81
C VAL A 225 -1.47 13.07 -18.80
N LYS A 226 -1.65 13.60 -17.57
CA LYS A 226 -2.47 12.95 -16.54
C LYS A 226 -3.89 12.72 -17.04
N LEU A 227 -4.50 13.76 -17.62
CA LEU A 227 -5.84 13.68 -18.20
C LEU A 227 -5.90 12.67 -19.36
N GLY A 228 -4.91 12.68 -20.26
CA GLY A 228 -4.82 11.71 -21.35
C GLY A 228 -4.74 10.25 -20.84
N GLN A 229 -3.91 10.00 -19.84
CA GLN A 229 -3.78 8.67 -19.22
C GLN A 229 -5.09 8.21 -18.58
N MET A 230 -5.72 9.08 -17.78
CA MET A 230 -7.00 8.79 -17.12
C MET A 230 -8.11 8.55 -18.14
N ARG A 231 -8.19 9.37 -19.19
CA ARG A 231 -9.18 9.22 -20.26
C ARG A 231 -9.05 7.86 -20.95
N LEU A 232 -7.85 7.53 -21.45
CA LEU A 232 -7.61 6.27 -22.15
C LEU A 232 -7.93 5.06 -21.26
N PHE A 233 -7.51 5.11 -20.00
CA PHE A 233 -7.80 4.05 -19.04
C PHE A 233 -9.30 3.87 -18.78
N LEU A 234 -10.05 4.96 -18.60
CA LEU A 234 -11.49 4.91 -18.38
C LEU A 234 -12.26 4.46 -19.63
N GLU A 235 -11.84 4.91 -20.82
CA GLU A 235 -12.41 4.46 -22.10
C GLU A 235 -12.20 2.94 -22.26
N LYS A 236 -10.98 2.44 -22.03
CA LYS A 236 -10.69 1.00 -22.09
C LYS A 236 -11.47 0.18 -21.06
N ALA A 237 -11.56 0.68 -19.82
CA ALA A 237 -12.32 0.02 -18.77
C ALA A 237 -13.84 -0.04 -19.10
N HIS A 238 -14.36 1.00 -19.74
CA HIS A 238 -15.74 1.04 -20.21
C HIS A 238 -15.99 0.03 -21.33
N GLU A 239 -15.13 0.00 -22.36
CA GLU A 239 -15.22 -0.98 -23.46
C GLU A 239 -15.22 -2.42 -22.94
N ILE A 240 -14.31 -2.74 -22.02
CA ILE A 240 -14.22 -4.08 -21.42
C ILE A 240 -15.47 -4.35 -20.56
N SER A 241 -15.94 -3.38 -19.77
CA SER A 241 -17.18 -3.52 -19.00
C SER A 241 -18.36 -3.94 -19.88
N GLU A 242 -18.55 -3.29 -21.04
CA GLU A 242 -19.61 -3.61 -22.00
C GLU A 242 -19.47 -5.03 -22.57
N GLN A 243 -18.24 -5.42 -22.96
CA GLN A 243 -17.94 -6.78 -23.45
C GLN A 243 -18.29 -7.87 -22.42
N TRP A 244 -18.19 -7.54 -21.13
CA TRP A 244 -18.50 -8.43 -20.01
C TRP A 244 -19.88 -8.19 -19.41
N GLY A 245 -20.85 -7.74 -20.22
CA GLY A 245 -22.25 -7.62 -19.84
C GLY A 245 -22.54 -6.45 -18.90
N ASN A 246 -21.85 -5.32 -19.11
CA ASN A 246 -21.86 -4.14 -18.24
C ASN A 246 -21.39 -4.47 -16.81
N ALA A 247 -20.27 -5.18 -16.72
CA ALA A 247 -19.68 -5.57 -15.44
C ALA A 247 -19.37 -4.31 -14.60
N PRO A 248 -19.72 -4.29 -13.29
CA PRO A 248 -19.40 -3.17 -12.43
C PRO A 248 -17.89 -2.93 -12.39
N VAL A 249 -17.50 -1.66 -12.45
CA VAL A 249 -16.10 -1.21 -12.53
C VAL A 249 -15.68 -0.60 -11.19
N VAL A 250 -14.54 -1.06 -10.66
CA VAL A 250 -13.83 -0.40 -9.56
C VAL A 250 -12.53 0.17 -10.11
N VAL A 251 -12.32 1.47 -9.92
CA VAL A 251 -11.06 2.14 -10.25
C VAL A 251 -10.26 2.36 -8.98
N ALA A 252 -9.08 1.75 -8.94
CA ALA A 252 -8.07 1.92 -7.91
C ALA A 252 -6.79 2.50 -8.53
N GLY A 253 -5.99 3.19 -7.73
CA GLY A 253 -4.71 3.70 -8.22
C GLY A 253 -4.21 4.93 -7.48
N ASP A 254 -2.98 5.30 -7.82
CA ASP A 254 -2.39 6.58 -7.48
C ASP A 254 -2.58 7.54 -8.67
N LEU A 255 -3.46 8.52 -8.49
CA LEU A 255 -3.81 9.47 -9.54
C LEU A 255 -2.86 10.66 -9.61
N ASN A 256 -1.96 10.83 -8.64
CA ASN A 256 -1.07 11.99 -8.52
C ASN A 256 -1.81 13.32 -8.74
N SER A 257 -3.07 13.39 -8.32
CA SER A 257 -3.99 14.48 -8.58
C SER A 257 -4.81 14.76 -7.33
N MET A 258 -4.87 16.04 -6.94
CA MET A 258 -5.66 16.47 -5.79
C MET A 258 -7.12 16.64 -6.21
N PRO A 259 -8.10 16.32 -5.34
CA PRO A 259 -9.48 16.68 -5.60
C PRO A 259 -9.60 18.21 -5.64
N GLN A 260 -10.28 18.73 -6.67
CA GLN A 260 -10.69 20.13 -6.66
C GLN A 260 -11.80 20.26 -5.61
N VAL A 261 -11.49 20.85 -4.47
CA VAL A 261 -12.51 21.27 -3.51
C VAL A 261 -13.05 22.60 -4.00
N GLU A 262 -14.30 22.63 -4.45
CA GLU A 262 -14.98 23.91 -4.63
C GLU A 262 -14.93 24.71 -3.32
N PRO A 263 -14.66 26.02 -3.35
CA PRO A 263 -14.74 26.84 -2.15
C PRO A 263 -16.17 26.78 -1.60
N ARG A 264 -16.35 26.14 -0.44
CA ARG A 264 -17.63 26.24 0.28
C ARG A 264 -17.83 27.69 0.71
N ASN A 265 -18.81 28.36 0.10
CA ASN A 265 -19.38 29.66 0.47
C ASN A 265 -18.43 30.88 0.43
N ILE A 266 -18.36 31.57 -0.71
CA ILE A 266 -17.95 33.00 -0.81
C ILE A 266 -19.16 33.88 -1.15
N PHE A 267 -20.33 33.55 -0.63
CA PHE A 267 -21.45 34.50 -0.57
C PHE A 267 -22.05 34.43 0.84
N PRO A 268 -21.98 35.51 1.65
CA PRO A 268 -22.87 35.61 2.80
C PRO A 268 -24.32 35.70 2.28
N PRO A 269 -25.31 35.23 3.05
CA PRO A 269 -26.72 35.36 2.65
C PRO A 269 -27.10 36.85 2.48
N PRO A 270 -28.13 37.13 1.65
CA PRO A 270 -28.49 38.47 1.21
C PRO A 270 -28.85 39.44 2.34
#